data_AF-A0A1H7I8J5-F1
#
_entry.id   AF-A0A1H7I8J5-F1
#
_cell.length_a   1.000
_cell.length_b   1.000
_cell.length_c   1.000
_cell.angle_alpha   90.00
_cell.angle_beta   90.00
_cell.angle_gamma   90.00
#
_symmetry.space_group_name_H-M   'P 1'
#
loop_
_entity.id
_entity.type
_entity.pdbx_description
1 polymer ?
#
loop_
_entity_poly.entity_id
_entity_poly.type
_entity_poly.pdbx_seq_one_letter_code
_entity_poly.pdbx_strand_id
1 'polypeptide(L)'
;MITFLLGITVLILGYIFYGKFIEKNFGIELKRTTPAFELADGNDYVVMGTKKNPLIQLLNIAGTGPIFGPIMGALYGPAAFIWIIFGNIFAGAVHDFMLGMISLRNEGAHLPELAGRYLGKMMKHVVNAFAALLLLLVGTVFVTSPANLLANLTPGWMGAGLLTLVIFDYYILSTLLPIDKLIGKIYPFFGALLIISTFAIFISMLGRGESIPNLTLTTLRNTHPSGVSLFPGIFFTISCGAMSGFHATQTPIISRTLDSESDARFVFTA
;
A
#
# COMPACT_ATOMS: atom_id res chain seq x y z
N MET A 1 7.54 18.05 -17.58
CA MET A 1 6.40 17.11 -17.61
C MET A 1 6.66 15.83 -18.41
N ILE A 2 7.54 15.83 -19.41
CA ILE A 2 7.83 14.64 -20.23
C ILE A 2 8.32 13.47 -19.36
N THR A 3 9.25 13.71 -18.43
CA THR A 3 9.76 12.66 -17.53
C THR A 3 8.64 12.03 -16.70
N PHE A 4 7.72 12.85 -16.20
CA PHE A 4 6.59 12.39 -15.40
C PHE A 4 5.65 11.50 -16.22
N LEU A 5 5.27 11.94 -17.42
CA LEU A 5 4.42 11.16 -18.33
C LEU A 5 5.10 9.86 -18.78
N LEU A 6 6.41 9.92 -19.08
CA LEU A 6 7.20 8.74 -19.39
C LEU A 6 7.26 7.78 -18.20
N GLY A 7 7.35 8.30 -16.97
CA GLY A 7 7.28 7.51 -15.76
C GLY A 7 5.97 6.73 -15.62
N ILE A 8 4.83 7.38 -15.87
CA ILE A 8 3.52 6.71 -15.91
C ILE A 8 3.52 5.60 -16.96
N THR A 9 4.01 5.88 -18.18
CA THR A 9 4.11 4.87 -19.23
C THR A 9 4.97 3.69 -18.80
N VAL A 10 6.13 3.93 -18.17
CA VAL A 10 7.02 2.86 -17.67
C VAL A 10 6.35 2.04 -16.56
N LEU A 11 5.59 2.65 -15.66
CA LEU A 11 4.81 1.93 -14.65
C LEU A 11 3.76 1.02 -15.28
N ILE A 12 3.01 1.52 -16.28
CA ILE A 12 2.02 0.73 -17.02
C ILE A 12 2.68 -0.45 -17.75
N LEU A 13 3.81 -0.22 -18.44
CA LEU A 13 4.56 -1.28 -19.12
C LEU A 13 5.14 -2.26 -18.10
N GLY A 14 5.58 -1.80 -16.93
CA GLY A 14 6.02 -2.63 -15.81
C GLY A 14 4.91 -3.59 -15.35
N TYR A 15 3.70 -3.07 -15.11
CA TYR A 15 2.54 -3.91 -14.75
C TYR A 15 2.21 -4.96 -15.84
N ILE A 16 2.21 -4.56 -17.12
CA ILE A 16 1.84 -5.46 -18.23
C ILE A 16 2.90 -6.54 -18.46
N PHE A 17 4.17 -6.17 -18.56
CA PHE A 17 5.25 -7.09 -18.94
C PHE A 17 5.90 -7.74 -17.74
N TYR A 18 6.37 -6.94 -16.78
CA TYR A 18 7.09 -7.46 -15.61
C TYR A 18 6.13 -8.12 -14.62
N GLY A 19 4.94 -7.55 -14.38
CA GLY A 19 3.89 -8.20 -13.59
C GLY A 19 3.52 -9.59 -14.12
N LYS A 20 3.36 -9.73 -15.44
CA LYS A 20 3.11 -11.03 -16.08
C LYS A 20 4.29 -12.00 -15.95
N PHE A 21 5.53 -11.49 -16.00
CA PHE A 21 6.72 -12.29 -15.76
C PHE A 21 6.77 -12.83 -14.32
N ILE A 22 6.50 -11.99 -13.32
CA ILE A 22 6.45 -12.39 -11.91
C ILE A 22 5.31 -13.40 -11.66
N GLU A 23 4.12 -13.14 -12.20
CA GLU A 23 2.97 -14.04 -12.14
C GLU A 23 3.32 -15.45 -12.67
N LYS A 24 3.98 -15.49 -13.84
CA LYS A 24 4.43 -16.74 -14.45
C LYS A 24 5.49 -17.46 -13.61
N ASN A 25 6.44 -16.72 -13.05
CA ASN A 25 7.50 -17.31 -12.22
C ASN A 25 6.97 -17.87 -10.90
N PHE A 26 5.93 -17.26 -10.33
CA PHE A 26 5.28 -17.79 -9.12
C PHE A 26 4.47 -19.07 -9.41
N GLY A 27 3.88 -19.16 -10.60
CA GLY A 27 3.14 -20.34 -11.05
C GLY A 27 1.74 -20.42 -10.46
N ILE A 28 0.86 -19.52 -10.90
CA ILE A 28 -0.56 -19.48 -10.50
C ILE A 28 -1.30 -20.76 -10.92
N GLU A 29 -2.15 -21.26 -10.02
CA GLU A 29 -2.97 -22.45 -10.23
C GLU A 29 -4.46 -22.09 -10.27
N LEU A 30 -5.05 -22.08 -11.47
CA LEU A 30 -6.44 -21.65 -11.70
C LEU A 30 -7.50 -22.52 -11.03
N LYS A 31 -7.17 -23.79 -10.75
CA LYS A 31 -8.10 -24.77 -10.15
C LYS A 31 -7.98 -24.85 -8.63
N ARG A 32 -7.01 -24.14 -8.04
CA ARG A 32 -6.81 -24.16 -6.60
C ARG A 32 -7.96 -23.42 -5.92
N THR A 33 -8.62 -24.12 -5.02
CA THR A 33 -9.62 -23.53 -4.12
C THR A 33 -8.92 -22.57 -3.16
N THR A 34 -9.46 -21.35 -3.05
CA THR A 34 -8.88 -20.33 -2.19
C THR A 34 -9.40 -20.45 -0.75
N PRO A 35 -8.69 -19.90 0.25
CA PRO A 35 -9.14 -19.89 1.64
C PRO A 35 -10.52 -19.25 1.83
N ALA A 36 -10.91 -18.31 0.96
CA ALA A 36 -12.23 -17.68 0.98
C ALA A 36 -13.38 -18.68 0.81
N PHE A 37 -13.13 -19.82 0.17
CA PHE A 37 -14.09 -20.91 0.00
C PHE A 37 -13.85 -22.06 0.98
N GLU A 38 -12.59 -22.48 1.17
CA GLU A 38 -12.27 -23.65 2.01
C GLU A 38 -12.46 -23.39 3.50
N LEU A 39 -12.18 -22.17 3.97
CA LEU A 39 -12.22 -21.77 5.36
C LEU A 39 -13.35 -20.78 5.65
N ALA A 40 -14.38 -20.76 4.80
CA ALA A 40 -15.48 -19.81 4.88
C ALA A 40 -16.15 -19.82 6.26
N ASP A 41 -15.99 -18.74 7.01
CA ASP A 41 -16.51 -18.56 8.38
C ASP A 41 -17.56 -17.44 8.48
N GLY A 42 -17.76 -16.68 7.40
CA GLY A 42 -18.65 -15.53 7.38
C GLY A 42 -18.12 -14.31 8.15
N ASN A 43 -16.87 -14.37 8.62
CA ASN A 43 -16.21 -13.33 9.43
C ASN A 43 -14.90 -12.86 8.79
N ASP A 44 -13.84 -13.67 8.84
CA ASP A 44 -12.52 -13.35 8.29
C ASP A 44 -12.31 -13.91 6.88
N TYR A 45 -13.01 -14.99 6.54
CA TYR A 45 -12.93 -15.71 5.27
C TYR A 45 -14.25 -15.57 4.52
N VAL A 46 -14.31 -14.55 3.65
CA VAL A 46 -15.50 -14.21 2.88
C VAL A 46 -15.10 -13.77 1.48
N VAL A 47 -15.76 -14.33 0.47
CA VAL A 47 -15.58 -13.96 -0.94
C VAL A 47 -16.05 -12.52 -1.17
N MET A 48 -15.15 -11.64 -1.58
CA MET A 48 -15.46 -10.21 -1.80
C MET A 48 -15.38 -9.78 -3.27
N GLY A 49 -14.85 -10.62 -4.16
CA GLY A 49 -14.84 -10.36 -5.59
C GLY A 49 -13.76 -9.38 -6.06
N THR A 50 -13.46 -9.48 -7.36
CA THR A 50 -12.44 -8.70 -8.08
C THR A 50 -12.74 -7.20 -8.21
N LYS A 51 -13.95 -6.75 -7.86
CA LYS A 51 -14.29 -5.32 -7.86
C LYS A 51 -13.92 -4.62 -6.56
N LYS A 52 -14.01 -5.34 -5.43
CA LYS A 52 -13.76 -4.78 -4.10
C LYS A 52 -12.33 -5.00 -3.66
N ASN A 53 -11.81 -6.22 -3.81
CA ASN A 53 -10.48 -6.59 -3.33
C ASN A 53 -9.36 -5.63 -3.78
N PRO A 54 -9.25 -5.21 -5.06
CA PRO A 54 -8.21 -4.25 -5.46
C PRO A 54 -8.36 -2.89 -4.82
N LEU A 55 -9.59 -2.40 -4.60
CA LEU A 55 -9.83 -1.10 -3.96
C LEU A 55 -9.51 -1.13 -2.47
N ILE A 56 -9.80 -2.26 -1.82
CA ILE A 56 -9.45 -2.48 -0.41
C ILE A 56 -7.94 -2.62 -0.28
N GLN A 57 -7.29 -3.39 -1.15
CA GLN A 57 -5.83 -3.52 -1.15
C GLN A 57 -5.15 -2.19 -1.45
N LEU A 58 -5.64 -1.43 -2.43
CA LEU A 58 -5.16 -0.08 -2.72
C LEU A 58 -5.24 0.82 -1.48
N LEU A 59 -6.36 0.78 -0.75
CA LEU A 59 -6.51 1.58 0.46
C LEU A 59 -5.64 1.09 1.62
N ASN A 60 -5.43 -0.22 1.76
CA ASN A 60 -4.50 -0.80 2.74
C ASN A 60 -3.05 -0.37 2.46
N ILE A 61 -2.70 -0.22 1.19
CA ILE A 61 -1.38 0.27 0.76
C ILE A 61 -1.31 1.81 0.90
N ALA A 62 -2.41 2.52 0.67
CA ALA A 62 -2.48 3.98 0.72
C ALA A 62 -2.58 4.52 2.16
N GLY A 63 -1.45 4.55 2.86
CA GLY A 63 -1.31 5.20 4.17
C GLY A 63 -0.86 6.68 4.09
N THR A 64 -0.55 7.24 5.25
CA THR A 64 0.10 8.57 5.36
C THR A 64 1.50 8.57 4.75
N GLY A 65 2.20 7.43 4.81
CA GLY A 65 3.53 7.24 4.23
C GLY A 65 3.57 7.51 2.72
N PRO A 66 2.74 6.86 1.89
CA PRO A 66 2.65 7.15 0.45
C PRO A 66 2.18 8.56 0.07
N ILE A 67 1.66 9.35 1.02
CA ILE A 67 1.32 10.76 0.79
C ILE A 67 2.52 11.65 1.14
N PHE A 68 3.02 11.55 2.37
CA PHE A 68 4.13 12.38 2.84
C PHE A 68 5.47 12.00 2.17
N GLY A 69 5.67 10.73 1.85
CA GLY A 69 6.89 10.21 1.23
C GLY A 69 7.20 10.88 -0.11
N PRO A 70 6.28 10.91 -1.10
CA PRO A 70 6.48 11.65 -2.34
C PRO A 70 6.60 13.17 -2.15
N ILE A 71 5.88 13.77 -1.19
CA ILE A 71 6.01 15.20 -0.88
C ILE A 71 7.42 15.52 -0.36
N MET A 72 7.94 14.72 0.57
CA MET A 72 9.32 14.83 1.05
C MET A 72 10.33 14.44 -0.04
N GLY A 73 9.98 13.46 -0.87
CA GLY A 73 10.75 13.03 -2.04
C GLY A 73 10.93 14.14 -3.06
N ALA A 74 9.92 15.00 -3.23
CA ALA A 74 9.98 16.14 -4.13
C ALA A 74 11.09 17.14 -3.76
N LEU A 75 11.54 17.15 -2.50
CA LEU A 75 12.71 17.94 -2.07
C LEU A 75 14.01 17.47 -2.73
N TYR A 76 14.10 16.22 -3.18
CA TYR A 76 15.22 15.70 -3.97
C TYR A 76 15.06 15.95 -5.48
N GLY A 77 14.00 16.66 -5.89
CA GLY A 77 13.75 17.04 -7.28
C GLY A 77 13.47 15.83 -8.19
N PRO A 78 13.71 15.95 -9.51
CA PRO A 78 13.41 14.90 -10.48
C PRO A 78 14.09 13.55 -10.24
N ALA A 79 15.19 13.51 -9.47
CA ALA A 79 15.87 12.27 -9.10
C ALA A 79 14.94 11.31 -8.32
N ALA A 80 13.93 11.84 -7.60
CA ALA A 80 12.90 11.05 -6.94
C ALA A 80 12.11 10.15 -7.89
N PHE A 81 11.90 10.56 -9.15
CA PHE A 81 11.17 9.75 -10.11
C PHE A 81 11.84 8.42 -10.40
N ILE A 82 13.17 8.37 -10.38
CA ILE A 82 13.90 7.11 -10.61
C ILE A 82 13.49 6.10 -9.55
N TRP A 83 13.59 6.48 -8.29
CA TRP A 83 13.27 5.56 -7.21
C TRP A 83 11.77 5.24 -7.12
N ILE A 84 10.89 6.22 -7.35
CA ILE A 84 9.44 5.98 -7.40
C ILE A 84 9.10 4.95 -8.49
N ILE A 85 9.66 5.07 -9.68
CA ILE A 85 9.34 4.19 -10.82
C ILE A 85 9.98 2.82 -10.63
N PHE A 86 11.30 2.76 -10.46
CA PHE A 86 12.04 1.50 -10.40
C PHE A 86 11.80 0.76 -9.09
N GLY A 87 11.73 1.47 -7.97
CA GLY A 87 11.41 0.88 -6.67
C GLY A 87 10.01 0.26 -6.68
N ASN A 88 9.00 0.96 -7.22
CA ASN A 88 7.66 0.37 -7.32
C ASN A 88 7.65 -0.91 -8.20
N ILE A 89 8.24 -0.86 -9.40
CA ILE A 89 8.22 -2.01 -10.33
C ILE A 89 8.98 -3.22 -9.79
N PHE A 90 10.19 -3.00 -9.25
CA PHE A 90 11.10 -4.10 -8.91
C PHE A 90 11.10 -4.49 -7.43
N ALA A 91 10.62 -3.64 -6.55
CA ALA A 91 10.53 -3.92 -5.11
C ALA A 91 9.08 -3.96 -4.63
N GLY A 92 8.37 -2.82 -4.61
CA GLY A 92 7.02 -2.71 -4.03
C GLY A 92 6.01 -3.71 -4.61
N ALA A 93 5.76 -3.62 -5.91
CA ALA A 93 4.78 -4.45 -6.61
C ALA A 93 5.13 -5.96 -6.57
N VAL A 94 6.43 -6.29 -6.65
CA VAL A 94 6.90 -7.69 -6.52
C VAL A 94 6.67 -8.19 -5.11
N HIS A 95 7.04 -7.40 -4.10
CA HIS A 95 6.92 -7.78 -2.70
C HIS A 95 5.45 -8.03 -2.32
N ASP A 96 4.54 -7.14 -2.73
CA ASP A 96 3.11 -7.28 -2.42
C ASP A 96 2.48 -8.47 -3.11
N PHE A 97 2.78 -8.68 -4.40
CA PHE A 97 2.32 -9.86 -5.12
C PHE A 97 2.81 -11.16 -4.48
N MET A 98 4.12 -11.26 -4.23
CA MET A 98 4.72 -12.48 -3.68
C MET A 98 4.19 -12.78 -2.29
N LEU A 99 4.08 -11.79 -1.42
CA LEU A 99 3.55 -11.99 -0.08
C LEU A 99 2.06 -12.29 -0.06
N GLY A 100 1.27 -11.62 -0.90
CA GLY A 100 -0.16 -11.90 -1.04
C GLY A 100 -0.41 -13.32 -1.52
N MET A 101 0.39 -13.79 -2.47
CA MET A 101 0.33 -15.17 -2.95
C MET A 101 0.82 -16.18 -1.93
N ILE A 102 1.94 -15.92 -1.22
CA ILE A 102 2.42 -16.82 -0.16
C ILE A 102 1.38 -16.92 0.97
N SER A 103 0.78 -15.79 1.36
CA SER A 103 -0.27 -15.75 2.38
C SER A 103 -1.52 -16.51 1.89
N LEU A 104 -1.96 -16.28 0.65
CA LEU A 104 -3.09 -16.98 0.03
C LEU A 104 -2.89 -18.51 0.07
N ARG A 105 -1.67 -18.97 -0.25
CA ARG A 105 -1.36 -20.41 -0.22
C ARG A 105 -1.17 -20.99 1.17
N ASN A 106 -1.05 -20.14 2.19
CA ASN A 106 -0.95 -20.50 3.59
C ASN A 106 -2.20 -20.01 4.36
N GLU A 107 -3.39 -20.18 3.79
CA GLU A 107 -4.66 -19.96 4.50
C GLU A 107 -4.86 -18.52 4.98
N GLY A 108 -4.23 -17.53 4.32
CA GLY A 108 -4.25 -16.14 4.76
C GLY A 108 -3.40 -15.88 6.03
N ALA A 109 -2.33 -16.65 6.23
CA ALA A 109 -1.39 -16.45 7.32
C ALA A 109 -0.65 -15.11 7.20
N HIS A 110 -0.44 -14.46 8.34
CA HIS A 110 0.30 -13.20 8.45
C HIS A 110 1.80 -13.45 8.61
N LEU A 111 2.62 -12.40 8.41
CA LEU A 111 4.08 -12.51 8.34
C LEU A 111 4.73 -13.26 9.53
N PRO A 112 4.44 -12.94 10.81
CA PRO A 112 4.96 -13.74 11.94
C PRO A 112 4.59 -15.22 11.92
N GLU A 113 3.39 -15.57 11.47
CA GLU A 113 2.96 -16.96 11.37
C GLU A 113 3.72 -17.69 10.25
N LEU A 114 3.89 -17.04 9.10
CA LEU A 114 4.72 -17.55 7.99
C LEU A 114 6.18 -17.74 8.44
N ALA A 115 6.76 -16.78 9.15
CA ALA A 115 8.10 -16.89 9.71
C ALA A 115 8.22 -18.11 10.64
N GLY A 116 7.20 -18.38 11.45
CA GLY A 116 7.16 -19.58 12.30
C GLY A 116 7.10 -20.88 11.52
N ARG A 117 6.26 -20.94 10.47
CA ARG A 117 6.08 -22.12 9.61
C ARG A 117 7.37 -22.48 8.86
N TYR A 118 8.08 -21.48 8.31
CA TYR A 118 9.22 -21.72 7.41
C TYR A 118 10.60 -21.57 8.07
N LEU A 119 10.75 -20.74 9.10
CA LEU A 119 12.04 -20.42 9.74
C LEU A 119 12.12 -20.89 11.21
N GLY A 120 11.03 -21.45 11.73
CA GLY A 120 10.94 -22.03 13.07
C GLY A 120 10.54 -21.05 14.18
N LYS A 121 10.34 -21.60 15.38
CA LYS A 121 9.78 -20.88 16.54
C LYS A 121 10.61 -19.67 16.98
N MET A 122 11.95 -19.78 16.94
CA MET A 122 12.82 -18.66 17.31
C MET A 122 12.57 -17.45 16.41
N MET A 123 12.52 -17.67 15.09
CA MET A 123 12.27 -16.60 14.14
C MET A 123 10.85 -16.02 14.27
N LYS A 124 9.85 -16.85 14.59
CA LYS A 124 8.49 -16.36 14.92
C LYS A 124 8.52 -15.32 16.05
N HIS A 125 9.26 -15.59 17.13
CA HIS A 125 9.34 -14.65 18.25
C HIS A 125 10.09 -13.36 17.88
N VAL A 126 11.17 -13.46 17.12
CA VAL A 126 11.90 -12.29 16.60
C VAL A 126 10.98 -11.43 15.74
N VAL A 127 10.30 -12.03 14.75
CA VAL A 127 9.39 -11.32 13.86
C VAL A 127 8.18 -10.77 14.63
N ASN A 128 7.64 -11.49 15.62
CA ASN A 128 6.58 -10.98 16.49
C ASN A 128 7.01 -9.75 17.27
N ALA A 129 8.22 -9.74 17.84
CA ALA A 129 8.72 -8.59 18.60
C ALA A 129 8.83 -7.35 17.69
N PHE A 130 9.40 -7.52 16.49
CA PHE A 130 9.46 -6.44 15.50
C PHE A 130 8.08 -6.00 15.01
N ALA A 131 7.18 -6.94 14.74
CA ALA A 131 5.82 -6.64 14.29
C ALA A 131 5.03 -5.89 15.36
N ALA A 132 5.12 -6.29 16.64
CA ALA A 132 4.47 -5.59 17.74
C ALA A 132 4.97 -4.14 17.88
N LEU A 133 6.29 -3.93 17.82
CA LEU A 133 6.87 -2.59 17.86
C LEU A 133 6.40 -1.74 16.67
N LEU A 134 6.39 -2.31 15.47
CA LEU A 134 5.96 -1.62 14.26
C LEU A 134 4.46 -1.28 14.30
N LEU A 135 3.61 -2.21 14.75
CA LEU A 135 2.16 -1.98 14.88
C LEU A 135 1.84 -0.88 15.89
N LEU A 136 2.61 -0.77 16.97
CA LEU A 136 2.48 0.34 17.92
C LEU A 136 2.83 1.69 17.27
N LEU A 137 3.95 1.75 16.55
CA LEU A 137 4.39 2.96 15.86
C LEU A 137 3.39 3.39 14.79
N VAL A 138 3.03 2.47 13.90
CA VAL A 138 2.12 2.73 12.78
C VAL A 138 0.72 3.03 13.28
N GLY A 139 0.22 2.30 14.29
CA GLY A 139 -1.08 2.57 14.90
C GLY A 139 -1.16 4.00 15.44
N THR A 140 -0.11 4.49 16.09
CA THR A 140 -0.06 5.88 16.57
C THR A 140 -0.11 6.88 15.42
N VAL A 141 0.69 6.68 14.37
CA VAL A 141 0.75 7.60 13.22
C VAL A 141 -0.55 7.57 12.42
N PHE A 142 -1.18 6.41 12.23
CA PHE A 142 -2.38 6.25 11.41
C PHE A 142 -3.65 6.74 12.11
N VAL A 143 -3.64 6.85 13.43
CA VAL A 143 -4.71 7.53 14.17
C VAL A 143 -4.48 9.03 14.20
N THR A 144 -3.29 9.47 14.64
CA THR A 144 -3.02 10.88 14.90
C THR A 144 -2.91 11.73 13.64
N SER A 145 -2.31 11.22 12.56
CA SER A 145 -2.11 12.03 11.36
C SER A 145 -3.43 12.37 10.64
N PRO A 146 -4.34 11.42 10.36
CA PRO A 146 -5.66 11.76 9.82
C PRO A 146 -6.49 12.62 10.78
N ALA A 147 -6.43 12.37 12.10
CA ALA A 147 -7.14 13.20 13.08
C ALA A 147 -6.69 14.66 13.02
N ASN A 148 -5.38 14.91 12.92
CA ASN A 148 -4.82 16.26 12.80
C ASN A 148 -5.20 16.91 11.46
N LEU A 149 -5.18 16.16 10.35
CA LEU A 149 -5.62 16.69 9.05
C LEU A 149 -7.10 17.07 9.06
N LEU A 150 -7.96 16.21 9.62
CA LEU A 150 -9.38 16.47 9.77
C LEU A 150 -9.66 17.64 10.73
N ALA A 151 -8.92 17.75 11.84
CA ALA A 151 -9.08 18.87 12.78
C ALA A 151 -8.81 20.23 12.13
N ASN A 152 -7.88 20.30 11.17
CA ASN A 152 -7.60 21.52 10.42
C ASN A 152 -8.69 21.87 9.40
N LEU A 153 -9.53 20.91 9.00
CA LEU A 153 -10.60 21.07 8.01
C LEU A 153 -11.99 21.14 8.64
N THR A 154 -12.11 20.89 9.95
CA THR A 154 -13.39 20.81 10.67
C THR A 154 -13.55 21.99 11.61
N PRO A 155 -14.79 22.31 12.04
CA PRO A 155 -15.02 23.43 12.96
C PRO A 155 -14.29 23.22 14.29
N GLY A 156 -13.93 24.30 14.98
CA GLY A 156 -13.06 24.23 16.18
C GLY A 156 -13.54 23.36 17.35
N TRP A 157 -14.82 22.93 17.36
CA TRP A 157 -15.31 21.95 18.33
C TRP A 157 -14.87 20.51 18.01
N MET A 158 -14.50 20.20 16.77
CA MET A 158 -13.96 18.92 16.31
C MET A 158 -12.43 18.89 16.43
N GLY A 159 -11.92 19.10 17.64
CA GLY A 159 -10.48 19.07 17.91
C GLY A 159 -9.85 17.69 17.61
N ALA A 160 -8.53 17.67 17.40
CA ALA A 160 -7.78 16.46 17.06
C ALA A 160 -7.95 15.32 18.08
N GLY A 161 -8.14 15.63 19.37
CA GLY A 161 -8.41 14.64 20.41
C GLY A 161 -9.75 13.91 20.21
N LEU A 162 -10.82 14.65 19.89
CA LEU A 162 -12.13 14.05 19.61
C LEU A 162 -12.06 13.15 18.37
N LEU A 163 -11.42 13.63 17.29
CA LEU A 163 -11.26 12.87 16.06
C LEU A 163 -10.39 11.63 16.25
N THR A 164 -9.36 11.72 17.09
CA THR A 164 -8.53 10.58 17.49
C THR A 164 -9.36 9.51 18.17
N LEU A 165 -10.24 9.89 19.10
CA LEU A 165 -11.15 8.95 19.77
C LEU A 165 -12.10 8.29 18.77
N VAL A 166 -12.70 9.07 17.86
CA VAL A 166 -13.60 8.54 16.82
C VAL A 166 -12.90 7.54 15.91
N ILE A 167 -11.65 7.81 15.50
CA ILE A 167 -10.87 6.87 14.68
C ILE A 167 -10.52 5.60 15.47
N PHE A 168 -10.21 5.73 16.76
CA PHE A 168 -9.91 4.59 17.61
C PHE A 168 -11.14 3.70 17.86
N ASP A 169 -12.30 4.31 18.08
CA ASP A 169 -13.59 3.61 18.16
C ASP A 169 -13.88 2.86 16.86
N TYR A 170 -13.62 3.50 15.71
CA TYR A 170 -13.71 2.86 14.40
C TYR A 170 -12.76 1.63 14.30
N TYR A 171 -11.52 1.71 14.80
CA TYR A 171 -10.60 0.57 14.81
C TYR A 171 -11.12 -0.58 15.68
N ILE A 172 -11.66 -0.29 16.86
CA ILE A 172 -12.27 -1.31 17.73
C ILE A 172 -13.45 -1.97 17.02
N LEU A 173 -14.33 -1.19 16.39
CA LEU A 173 -15.43 -1.75 15.61
C LEU A 173 -14.94 -2.60 14.43
N SER A 174 -13.84 -2.20 13.79
CA SER A 174 -13.26 -2.94 12.66
C SER A 174 -12.65 -4.29 13.03
N THR A 175 -12.22 -4.47 14.29
CA THR A 175 -11.68 -5.76 14.76
C THR A 175 -12.76 -6.69 15.30
N LEU A 176 -13.92 -6.15 15.69
CA LEU A 176 -15.03 -6.92 16.23
C LEU A 176 -16.04 -7.37 15.16
N LEU A 177 -16.20 -6.57 14.10
CA LEU A 177 -17.18 -6.84 13.04
C LEU A 177 -16.56 -7.69 11.91
N PRO A 178 -17.39 -8.49 11.22
CA PRO A 178 -16.98 -9.18 10.01
C PRO A 178 -16.39 -8.26 8.95
N ILE A 179 -15.41 -8.79 8.22
CA ILE A 179 -14.65 -8.04 7.22
C ILE A 179 -15.55 -7.43 6.14
N ASP A 180 -16.61 -8.13 5.73
CA ASP A 180 -17.51 -7.69 4.67
C ASP A 180 -18.40 -6.51 5.09
N LYS A 181 -18.73 -6.40 6.39
CA LYS A 181 -19.67 -5.38 6.90
C LYS A 181 -19.08 -3.99 6.94
N LEU A 182 -17.82 -3.89 7.40
CA LEU A 182 -17.14 -2.62 7.55
C LEU A 182 -16.16 -2.38 6.41
N ILE A 183 -15.11 -3.19 6.33
CA ILE A 183 -14.04 -3.04 5.33
C ILE A 183 -14.62 -3.24 3.92
N GLY A 184 -15.34 -4.33 3.66
CA GLY A 184 -15.92 -4.66 2.36
C GLY A 184 -17.03 -3.71 1.87
N LYS A 185 -17.53 -2.81 2.73
CA LYS A 185 -18.55 -1.81 2.39
C LYS A 185 -17.98 -0.41 2.28
N ILE A 186 -17.11 -0.02 3.21
CA ILE A 186 -16.59 1.34 3.35
C ILE A 186 -15.31 1.54 2.52
N TYR A 187 -14.38 0.58 2.55
CA TYR A 187 -13.06 0.78 1.93
C TYR A 187 -13.11 0.92 0.41
N PRO A 188 -13.93 0.15 -0.34
CA PRO A 188 -14.02 0.34 -1.79
C PRO A 188 -14.41 1.77 -2.19
N PHE A 189 -15.28 2.43 -1.41
CA PHE A 189 -15.66 3.82 -1.67
C PHE A 189 -14.47 4.77 -1.51
N PHE A 190 -13.70 4.64 -0.41
CA PHE A 190 -12.52 5.47 -0.20
C PHE A 190 -11.38 5.16 -1.17
N GLY A 191 -11.19 3.89 -1.55
CA GLY A 191 -10.25 3.51 -2.59
C GLY A 191 -10.61 4.14 -3.95
N ALA A 192 -11.90 4.11 -4.31
CA ALA A 192 -12.36 4.81 -5.52
C ALA A 192 -12.18 6.33 -5.42
N LEU A 193 -12.49 6.93 -4.26
CA LEU A 193 -12.27 8.36 -4.02
C LEU A 193 -10.79 8.75 -4.16
N LEU A 194 -9.87 7.90 -3.69
CA LEU A 194 -8.44 8.11 -3.82
C LEU A 194 -8.00 8.12 -5.30
N ILE A 195 -8.48 7.16 -6.10
CA ILE A 195 -8.24 7.14 -7.56
C ILE A 195 -8.80 8.41 -8.21
N ILE A 196 -10.06 8.75 -7.93
CA ILE A 196 -10.72 9.95 -8.49
C ILE A 196 -9.94 11.21 -8.13
N SER A 197 -9.52 11.35 -6.86
CA SER A 197 -8.75 12.50 -6.40
C SER A 197 -7.40 12.60 -7.10
N THR A 198 -6.72 11.48 -7.36
CA THR A 198 -5.45 11.44 -8.07
C THR A 198 -5.59 11.95 -9.50
N PHE A 199 -6.62 11.48 -10.22
CA PHE A 199 -6.92 11.99 -11.57
C PHE A 199 -7.35 13.46 -11.56
N ALA A 200 -8.14 13.89 -10.57
CA ALA A 200 -8.57 15.27 -10.44
C ALA A 200 -7.38 16.23 -10.24
N ILE A 201 -6.43 15.86 -9.37
CA ILE A 201 -5.18 16.62 -9.17
C ILE A 201 -4.38 16.66 -10.46
N PHE A 202 -4.20 15.53 -11.14
CA PHE A 202 -3.44 15.46 -12.39
C PHE A 202 -4.04 16.35 -13.49
N ILE A 203 -5.36 16.30 -13.70
CA ILE A 203 -6.07 17.14 -14.69
C ILE A 203 -5.99 18.62 -14.30
N SER A 204 -6.19 18.96 -13.01
CA SER A 204 -6.07 20.33 -12.51
C SER A 204 -4.67 20.90 -12.75
N MET A 205 -3.63 20.09 -12.54
CA MET A 205 -2.23 20.50 -12.76
C MET A 205 -1.96 20.81 -14.24
N LEU A 206 -2.49 19.98 -15.15
CA LEU A 206 -2.43 20.24 -16.60
C LEU A 206 -3.16 21.52 -17.00
N GLY A 207 -4.36 21.76 -16.43
CA GLY A 207 -5.19 22.93 -16.74
C GLY A 207 -4.60 24.25 -16.25
N ARG A 208 -3.80 24.23 -15.16
CA ARG A 208 -3.13 25.42 -14.60
C ARG A 208 -1.79 25.73 -15.26
N GLY A 209 -1.28 24.86 -16.14
CA GLY A 209 0.04 25.00 -16.74
C GLY A 209 1.19 24.79 -15.74
N GLU A 210 0.92 24.16 -14.60
CA GLU A 210 1.95 23.83 -13.60
C GLU A 210 2.81 22.70 -14.16
N SER A 211 4.10 22.97 -14.38
CA SER A 211 5.00 22.01 -15.02
C SER A 211 5.91 21.33 -13.99
N ILE A 212 5.82 19.99 -13.92
CA ILE A 212 6.77 19.17 -13.17
C ILE A 212 8.14 19.23 -13.86
N PRO A 213 9.24 19.54 -13.15
CA PRO A 213 10.58 19.59 -13.73
C PRO A 213 10.98 18.25 -14.36
N ASN A 214 11.65 18.31 -15.51
CA ASN A 214 12.13 17.10 -16.20
C ASN A 214 13.45 16.62 -15.59
N LEU A 215 13.66 15.30 -15.65
CA LEU A 215 14.94 14.68 -15.35
C LEU A 215 15.92 14.94 -16.51
N THR A 216 16.98 15.66 -16.22
CA THR A 216 18.15 15.92 -17.06
C THR A 216 19.43 15.58 -16.29
N LEU A 217 20.56 15.47 -16.99
CA LEU A 217 21.89 15.27 -16.39
C LEU A 217 22.24 16.33 -15.33
N THR A 218 21.71 17.55 -15.45
CA THR A 218 21.94 18.63 -14.47
C THR A 218 21.05 18.54 -13.24
N THR A 219 19.89 17.87 -13.34
CA THR A 219 18.98 17.62 -12.22
C THR A 219 19.26 16.29 -11.51
N LEU A 220 20.12 15.43 -12.08
CA LEU A 220 20.66 14.21 -11.48
C LEU A 220 21.73 14.52 -10.43
N ARG A 221 21.42 15.43 -9.52
CA ARG A 221 22.27 15.82 -8.39
C ARG A 221 21.43 15.98 -7.15
N ASN A 222 22.08 16.02 -6.00
CA ASN A 222 21.37 16.31 -4.77
C ASN A 222 20.81 17.74 -4.82
N THR A 223 19.48 17.87 -4.77
CA THR A 223 18.78 19.16 -4.75
C THR A 223 18.09 19.43 -3.41
N HIS A 224 18.29 18.55 -2.41
CA HIS A 224 17.67 18.68 -1.10
C HIS A 224 18.09 20.00 -0.42
N PRO A 225 17.16 20.87 0.01
CA PRO A 225 17.49 22.19 0.55
C PRO A 225 18.42 22.14 1.77
N SER A 226 18.24 21.15 2.64
CA SER A 226 19.09 20.93 3.83
C SER A 226 20.36 20.11 3.56
N GLY A 227 20.67 19.80 2.29
CA GLY A 227 21.87 19.04 1.92
C GLY A 227 21.86 17.56 2.33
N VAL A 228 20.72 16.99 2.73
CA VAL A 228 20.59 15.56 3.06
C VAL A 228 20.98 14.72 1.84
N SER A 229 21.84 13.72 2.03
CA SER A 229 22.37 12.93 0.92
C SER A 229 21.26 12.25 0.12
N LEU A 230 21.33 12.35 -1.21
CA LEU A 230 20.42 11.69 -2.14
C LEU A 230 20.40 10.17 -1.90
N PHE A 231 21.58 9.57 -1.74
CA PHE A 231 21.74 8.17 -1.39
C PHE A 231 22.40 8.06 0.01
N PRO A 232 21.82 7.31 0.95
CA PRO A 232 20.61 6.49 0.86
C PRO A 232 19.30 7.24 1.16
N GLY A 233 19.32 8.57 1.34
CA GLY A 233 18.18 9.34 1.87
C GLY A 233 16.87 9.15 1.11
N ILE A 234 16.91 9.02 -0.21
CA ILE A 234 15.71 8.83 -1.03
C ILE A 234 15.02 7.48 -0.80
N PHE A 235 15.78 6.44 -0.46
CA PHE A 235 15.25 5.11 -0.16
C PHE A 235 14.43 5.10 1.12
N PHE A 236 14.89 5.82 2.14
CA PHE A 236 14.15 5.96 3.39
C PHE A 236 12.94 6.88 3.23
N THR A 237 13.12 8.01 2.53
CA THR A 237 12.09 9.04 2.35
C THR A 237 10.86 8.51 1.59
N ILE A 238 11.08 7.70 0.54
CA ILE A 238 10.01 7.15 -0.30
C ILE A 238 9.89 5.63 -0.08
N SER A 239 10.25 5.15 1.10
CA SER A 239 10.23 3.71 1.43
C SER A 239 8.82 3.13 1.33
N CYS A 240 7.82 3.75 1.97
CA CYS A 240 6.46 3.23 2.01
C CYS A 240 5.80 3.12 0.62
N GLY A 241 6.20 3.94 -0.34
CA GLY A 241 5.68 3.90 -1.72
C GLY A 241 6.51 3.06 -2.70
N ALA A 242 7.76 2.74 -2.37
CA ALA A 242 8.69 2.03 -3.26
C ALA A 242 9.11 0.64 -2.74
N MET A 243 9.07 0.42 -1.43
CA MET A 243 9.45 -0.82 -0.75
C MET A 243 8.39 -1.14 0.31
N SER A 244 7.40 -1.90 -0.12
CA SER A 244 6.13 -2.16 0.54
C SER A 244 6.21 -3.04 1.81
N GLY A 245 7.00 -2.65 2.80
CA GLY A 245 7.33 -3.49 3.96
C GLY A 245 6.15 -3.73 4.92
N PHE A 246 5.32 -2.71 5.18
CA PHE A 246 4.18 -2.83 6.11
C PHE A 246 2.98 -3.53 5.47
N HIS A 247 2.78 -3.39 4.16
CA HIS A 247 1.62 -3.98 3.48
C HIS A 247 1.65 -5.51 3.53
N ALA A 248 2.84 -6.12 3.66
CA ALA A 248 3.03 -7.51 4.06
C ALA A 248 2.15 -8.00 5.22
N THR A 249 1.84 -7.12 6.17
CA THR A 249 1.02 -7.43 7.34
C THR A 249 -0.47 -7.32 7.08
N GLN A 250 -0.88 -6.55 6.07
CA GLN A 250 -2.27 -6.26 5.74
C GLN A 250 -2.78 -7.04 4.53
N THR A 251 -1.92 -7.36 3.56
CA THR A 251 -2.24 -8.21 2.42
C THR A 251 -2.91 -9.55 2.79
N PRO A 252 -2.57 -10.21 3.92
CA PRO A 252 -3.29 -11.41 4.37
C PRO A 252 -4.81 -11.24 4.52
N ILE A 253 -5.28 -10.04 4.88
CA ILE A 253 -6.72 -9.71 4.98
C ILE A 253 -7.41 -9.95 3.63
N ILE A 254 -6.75 -9.55 2.54
CA ILE A 254 -7.26 -9.72 1.17
C ILE A 254 -7.02 -11.14 0.64
N SER A 255 -5.94 -11.80 1.07
CA SER A 255 -5.70 -13.22 0.74
C SER A 255 -6.83 -14.13 1.23
N ARG A 256 -7.55 -13.76 2.30
CA ARG A 256 -8.70 -14.53 2.82
C ARG A 256 -10.00 -14.31 2.05
N THR A 257 -10.02 -13.36 1.12
CA THR A 257 -11.26 -12.89 0.46
C THR A 257 -11.22 -12.99 -1.06
N LEU A 258 -10.14 -13.59 -1.57
CA LEU A 258 -9.83 -13.74 -2.98
C LEU A 258 -10.56 -14.92 -3.60
N ASP A 259 -11.18 -14.72 -4.76
CA ASP A 259 -12.00 -15.74 -5.43
C ASP A 259 -11.13 -16.80 -6.11
N SER A 260 -10.07 -16.39 -6.80
CA SER A 260 -9.14 -17.28 -7.50
C SER A 260 -7.73 -16.72 -7.47
N GLU A 261 -6.72 -17.59 -7.54
CA GLU A 261 -5.33 -17.16 -7.72
C GLU A 261 -5.15 -16.29 -8.98
N SER A 262 -5.97 -16.46 -10.03
CA SER A 262 -5.89 -15.63 -11.25
C SER A 262 -6.07 -14.14 -11.02
N ASP A 263 -6.78 -13.77 -9.96
CA ASP A 263 -7.09 -12.38 -9.65
C ASP A 263 -5.94 -11.70 -8.88
N ALA A 264 -4.98 -12.49 -8.39
CA ALA A 264 -3.92 -12.02 -7.51
C ALA A 264 -3.04 -10.94 -8.14
N ARG A 265 -2.75 -11.01 -9.45
CA ARG A 265 -1.97 -9.95 -10.11
C ARG A 265 -2.74 -8.63 -10.13
N PHE A 266 -4.03 -8.67 -10.41
CA PHE A 266 -4.84 -7.46 -10.43
C PHE A 266 -5.04 -6.87 -9.03
N VAL A 267 -5.13 -7.73 -8.01
CA VAL A 267 -5.38 -7.33 -6.63
C VAL A 267 -4.10 -6.85 -5.92
N PHE A 268 -2.99 -7.59 -6.04
CA PHE A 268 -1.77 -7.36 -5.27
C PHE A 268 -0.69 -6.56 -6.01
N THR A 269 -0.83 -6.32 -7.32
CA THR A 269 0.14 -5.58 -8.14
C THR A 269 -0.42 -4.21 -8.55
N ALA A 270 -1.01 -3.50 -7.58
CA ALA A 270 -1.70 -2.21 -7.76
C ALA A 270 -0.74 -1.01 -7.65
#